data_AF-A0AAF0E2J4-F1
#
_entry.id   AF-A0AAF0E2J4-F1
#
_cell.length_a   1.000
_cell.length_b   1.000
_cell.length_c   1.000
_cell.angle_alpha   90.00
_cell.angle_beta   90.00
_cell.angle_gamma   90.00
#
_symmetry.space_group_name_H-M   'P 1'
#
loop_
_entity.id
_entity.type
_entity.pdbx_description
1 polymer ?
#
loop_
_entity_poly.entity_id
_entity_poly.type
_entity_poly.pdbx_seq_one_letter_code
_entity_poly.pdbx_strand_id
1 'polypeptide(L)'
;MPQNEYIEEHIKRHGRRLDHEERMRKKEARSAHRASAVAQKTVGLKAKMLNKKRRAEKVQMKKTLKQHEERDVKKSAAPSDPDTALPAYLLDREGQKDAKALSSAVKERRKDKAARYNVPLPQVRGIADDEAFKVVKTGKRKQNGWKRMVTKATFVGDNFTRKPPKLERFIRPMGLRFKKAHITHPDLKATFQLPIIGVKKNPQSPTYTQLGVLTKGTIIEVNVSDLGMVTSGGKVVWGKYAQVTNNPENDGCVNGVLLLSS
;
A
#
# COMPACT_ATOMS: atom_id res chain seq x y z
N MET A 1 36.06 29.37 -10.40
CA MET A 1 34.71 29.18 -10.96
C MET A 1 34.39 30.41 -11.79
N PRO A 2 33.74 30.29 -12.96
CA PRO A 2 33.30 31.46 -13.69
C PRO A 2 32.27 32.24 -12.84
N GLN A 3 32.38 33.56 -12.86
CA GLN A 3 31.61 34.47 -12.00
C GLN A 3 30.32 34.90 -12.73
N ASN A 4 29.20 34.97 -12.02
CA ASN A 4 27.88 35.43 -12.50
C ASN A 4 27.31 34.65 -13.71
N GLU A 5 26.30 35.21 -14.38
CA GLU A 5 25.64 34.68 -15.59
C GLU A 5 26.39 35.07 -16.88
N TYR A 6 27.69 34.82 -16.91
CA TYR A 6 28.59 35.25 -18.00
C TYR A 6 28.15 34.77 -19.40
N ILE A 7 27.41 33.66 -19.51
CA ILE A 7 26.85 33.17 -20.80
C ILE A 7 25.70 34.06 -21.29
N GLU A 8 24.80 34.47 -20.39
CA GLU A 8 23.70 35.37 -20.77
C GLU A 8 24.24 36.76 -21.10
N GLU A 9 25.20 37.26 -20.32
CA GLU A 9 25.89 38.52 -20.62
C GLU A 9 26.59 38.47 -21.98
N HIS A 10 27.28 37.37 -22.30
CA HIS A 10 27.90 37.19 -23.60
C HIS A 10 26.87 37.19 -24.74
N ILE A 11 25.71 36.54 -24.56
CA ILE A 11 24.62 36.56 -25.55
C ILE A 11 24.04 37.98 -25.70
N LYS A 12 23.90 38.75 -24.61
CA LYS A 12 23.41 40.14 -24.65
C LYS A 12 24.41 41.07 -25.36
N ARG A 13 25.72 40.88 -25.13
CA ARG A 13 26.78 41.74 -25.69
C ARG A 13 27.16 41.40 -27.14
N HIS A 14 27.24 40.12 -27.46
CA HIS A 14 27.77 39.62 -28.74
C HIS A 14 26.72 38.87 -29.58
N GLY A 15 25.50 38.74 -29.07
CA GLY A 15 24.44 37.98 -29.73
C GLY A 15 24.63 36.47 -29.64
N ARG A 16 23.73 35.76 -30.30
CA ARG A 16 23.89 34.32 -30.57
C ARG A 16 24.58 34.14 -31.91
N ARG A 17 25.01 32.90 -32.17
CA ARG A 17 25.51 32.48 -33.47
C ARG A 17 24.47 32.82 -34.56
N LEU A 18 24.93 33.36 -35.69
CA LEU A 18 24.05 33.87 -36.76
C LEU A 18 23.05 32.82 -37.30
N ASP A 19 23.41 31.54 -37.30
CA ASP A 19 22.58 30.42 -37.76
C ASP A 19 21.70 29.79 -36.66
N HIS A 20 21.70 30.34 -35.45
CA HIS A 20 21.03 29.73 -34.29
C HIS A 20 19.52 29.59 -34.50
N GLU A 21 18.85 30.66 -34.92
CA GLU A 21 17.39 30.69 -35.10
C GLU A 21 16.95 29.77 -36.23
N GLU A 22 17.66 29.79 -37.36
CA GLU A 22 17.41 28.87 -38.46
C GLU A 22 17.53 27.40 -38.05
N ARG A 23 18.58 27.07 -37.29
CA ARG A 23 18.82 25.70 -36.82
C ARG A 23 17.74 25.25 -35.86
N MET A 24 17.32 26.12 -34.93
CA MET A 24 16.26 25.82 -33.96
C MET A 24 14.92 25.59 -34.68
N ARG A 25 14.53 26.50 -35.58
CA ARG A 25 13.32 26.35 -36.42
C ARG A 25 13.34 25.03 -37.19
N LYS A 26 14.44 24.72 -37.89
CA LYS A 26 14.59 23.48 -38.67
C LYS A 26 14.58 22.23 -37.76
N LYS A 27 15.08 22.32 -36.51
CA LYS A 27 15.07 21.22 -35.53
C LYS A 27 13.66 20.93 -35.02
N GLU A 28 12.88 21.97 -34.72
CA GLU A 28 11.48 21.85 -34.28
C GLU A 28 10.60 21.30 -35.39
N ALA A 29 10.72 21.80 -36.61
CA ALA A 29 9.99 21.29 -37.77
C ALA A 29 10.24 19.79 -38.02
N ARG A 30 11.51 19.33 -37.88
CA ARG A 30 11.87 17.90 -38.04
C ARG A 30 11.47 17.02 -36.85
N SER A 31 11.09 17.60 -35.72
CA SER A 31 10.87 16.85 -34.48
C SER A 31 9.72 15.85 -34.60
N ALA A 32 8.65 16.18 -35.32
CA ALA A 32 7.50 15.30 -35.54
C ALA A 32 7.86 14.05 -36.35
N HIS A 33 8.56 14.22 -37.48
CA HIS A 33 9.04 13.11 -38.30
C HIS A 33 10.05 12.25 -37.55
N ARG A 34 10.99 12.88 -36.84
CA ARG A 34 11.97 12.16 -36.02
C ARG A 34 11.28 11.37 -34.91
N ALA A 35 10.27 11.93 -34.25
CA ALA A 35 9.50 11.25 -33.23
C ALA A 35 8.80 9.99 -33.77
N SER A 36 8.15 10.10 -34.92
CA SER A 36 7.48 8.97 -35.58
C SER A 36 8.48 7.88 -35.97
N ALA A 37 9.58 8.26 -36.62
CA ALA A 37 10.63 7.33 -37.03
C ALA A 37 11.28 6.63 -35.83
N VAL A 38 11.54 7.36 -34.74
CA VAL A 38 12.07 6.76 -33.51
C VAL A 38 11.06 5.78 -32.91
N ALA A 39 9.78 6.12 -32.84
CA ALA A 39 8.75 5.23 -32.30
C ALA A 39 8.65 3.91 -33.09
N GLN A 40 8.74 3.96 -34.42
CA GLN A 40 8.70 2.77 -35.28
C GLN A 40 9.98 1.93 -35.20
N LYS A 41 11.15 2.56 -35.08
CA LYS A 41 12.46 1.87 -35.11
C LYS A 41 12.92 1.38 -33.74
N THR A 42 12.45 1.98 -32.64
CA THR A 42 12.81 1.51 -31.29
C THR A 42 12.14 0.19 -30.96
N VAL A 43 12.93 -0.78 -30.49
CA VAL A 43 12.46 -2.11 -30.09
C VAL A 43 12.80 -2.36 -28.61
N GLY A 44 12.11 -3.31 -27.97
CA GLY A 44 12.41 -3.79 -26.62
C GLY A 44 12.06 -2.78 -25.51
N LEU A 45 12.87 -2.72 -24.45
CA LEU A 45 12.62 -1.88 -23.28
C LEU A 45 12.56 -0.38 -23.64
N LYS A 46 13.39 0.06 -24.59
CA LYS A 46 13.43 1.45 -25.05
C LYS A 46 12.09 1.87 -25.69
N ALA A 47 11.48 0.99 -26.49
CA ALA A 47 10.16 1.21 -27.06
C ALA A 47 9.07 1.32 -25.98
N LYS A 48 9.10 0.44 -24.97
CA LYS A 48 8.16 0.47 -23.84
C LYS A 48 8.27 1.78 -23.05
N MET A 49 9.49 2.24 -22.76
CA MET A 49 9.70 3.52 -22.07
C MET A 49 9.23 4.72 -22.91
N LEU A 50 9.52 4.72 -24.21
CA LEU A 50 9.07 5.77 -25.14
C LEU A 50 7.54 5.86 -25.16
N ASN A 51 6.86 4.73 -25.30
CA ASN A 51 5.39 4.68 -25.33
C ASN A 51 4.77 5.11 -23.99
N LYS A 52 5.38 4.72 -22.86
CA LYS A 52 4.96 5.18 -21.52
C LYS A 52 5.08 6.71 -21.40
N LYS A 53 6.21 7.28 -21.85
CA LYS A 53 6.42 8.73 -21.87
C LYS A 53 5.39 9.45 -22.74
N ARG A 54 5.18 8.97 -23.97
CA ARG A 54 4.18 9.54 -24.89
C ARG A 54 2.76 9.48 -24.36
N ARG A 55 2.39 8.39 -23.67
CA ARG A 55 1.08 8.27 -23.01
C ARG A 55 0.91 9.32 -21.91
N ALA A 56 1.94 9.54 -21.09
CA ALA A 56 1.91 10.56 -20.04
C ALA A 56 1.76 11.98 -20.62
N GLU A 57 2.55 12.32 -21.65
CA GLU A 57 2.46 13.61 -22.36
C GLU A 57 1.04 13.86 -22.92
N LYS A 58 0.44 12.85 -23.58
CA LYS A 58 -0.93 12.95 -24.10
C LYS A 58 -1.97 13.15 -22.99
N VAL A 59 -1.84 12.44 -21.87
CA VAL A 59 -2.75 12.59 -20.73
C VAL A 59 -2.62 13.97 -20.10
N GLN A 60 -1.40 14.48 -19.95
CA GLN A 60 -1.15 15.82 -19.44
C GLN A 60 -1.79 16.88 -20.34
N MET A 61 -1.56 16.83 -21.65
CA MET A 61 -2.16 17.75 -22.62
C MET A 61 -3.69 17.70 -22.61
N LYS A 62 -4.28 16.51 -22.49
CA LYS A 62 -5.75 16.37 -22.37
C LYS A 62 -6.27 17.03 -21.09
N LYS A 63 -5.56 16.88 -19.96
CA LYS A 63 -5.95 17.53 -18.71
C LYS A 63 -5.82 19.05 -18.78
N THR A 64 -4.77 19.58 -19.39
CA THR A 64 -4.58 21.03 -19.54
C THR A 64 -5.61 21.66 -20.47
N LEU A 65 -5.93 20.99 -21.58
CA LEU A 65 -7.00 21.44 -22.49
C LEU A 65 -8.35 21.44 -21.76
N LYS A 66 -8.68 20.35 -21.06
CA LYS A 66 -9.91 20.27 -20.27
C LYS A 66 -9.99 21.37 -19.19
N GLN A 67 -8.89 21.62 -18.48
CA GLN A 67 -8.84 22.70 -17.48
C GLN A 67 -9.04 24.09 -18.10
N HIS A 68 -8.51 24.33 -19.30
CA HIS A 68 -8.71 25.58 -20.02
C HIS A 68 -10.16 25.74 -20.48
N GLU A 69 -10.74 24.71 -21.08
CA GLU A 69 -12.15 24.68 -21.50
C GLU A 69 -13.10 24.89 -20.31
N GLU A 70 -12.84 24.23 -19.17
CA GLU A 70 -13.65 24.36 -17.95
C GLU A 70 -13.45 25.70 -17.22
N ARG A 71 -12.33 26.39 -17.44
CA ARG A 71 -12.13 27.75 -16.90
C ARG A 71 -12.99 28.77 -17.65
N ASP A 72 -13.07 28.62 -18.97
CA ASP A 72 -13.80 29.56 -19.82
C ASP A 72 -15.32 29.34 -19.72
N VAL A 73 -15.76 28.13 -19.36
CA VAL A 73 -17.15 27.82 -18.99
C VAL A 73 -17.34 27.98 -17.48
N LYS A 74 -17.92 29.12 -17.05
CA LYS A 74 -18.48 29.23 -15.69
C LYS A 74 -19.61 28.22 -15.53
N LYS A 75 -19.32 27.02 -15.04
CA LYS A 75 -20.35 26.15 -14.50
C LYS A 75 -20.94 26.91 -13.30
N SER A 76 -22.22 27.27 -13.36
CA SER A 76 -22.97 27.57 -12.16
C SER A 76 -22.71 26.43 -11.18
N ALA A 77 -22.48 26.75 -9.90
CA ALA A 77 -22.40 25.72 -8.87
C ALA A 77 -23.53 24.71 -9.12
N ALA A 78 -23.23 23.41 -9.07
CA ALA A 78 -24.26 22.39 -9.18
C ALA A 78 -25.42 22.84 -8.27
N PRO A 79 -26.67 22.86 -8.74
CA PRO A 79 -27.78 23.25 -7.89
C PRO A 79 -27.70 22.35 -6.67
N SER A 80 -27.30 22.92 -5.54
CA SER A 80 -27.65 22.35 -4.27
C SER A 80 -29.16 22.36 -4.30
N ASP A 81 -29.80 21.21 -4.53
CA ASP A 81 -31.24 21.10 -4.32
C ASP A 81 -31.51 21.75 -2.96
N PRO A 82 -32.30 22.85 -2.88
CA PRO A 82 -32.49 23.58 -1.63
C PRO A 82 -33.13 22.71 -0.54
N ASP A 83 -33.75 21.59 -0.93
CA ASP A 83 -34.32 20.57 -0.05
C ASP A 83 -33.30 19.57 0.54
N THR A 84 -32.02 19.66 0.15
CA THR A 84 -30.96 18.74 0.63
C THR A 84 -29.72 19.47 1.16
N ALA A 85 -29.92 20.62 1.82
CA ALA A 85 -28.86 21.24 2.61
C ALA A 85 -28.56 20.38 3.85
N LEU A 86 -27.56 19.49 3.76
CA LEU A 86 -27.05 18.77 4.91
C LEU A 86 -26.07 19.67 5.68
N PRO A 87 -26.15 19.72 7.02
CA PRO A 87 -25.10 20.31 7.84
C PRO A 87 -23.72 19.76 7.47
N ALA A 88 -22.66 20.56 7.60
CA ALA A 88 -21.32 20.18 7.16
C ALA A 88 -20.83 18.81 7.69
N TYR A 89 -21.28 18.40 8.88
CA TYR A 89 -20.98 17.11 9.51
C TYR A 89 -21.77 15.90 8.97
N LEU A 90 -22.73 16.13 8.07
CA LEU A 90 -23.56 15.10 7.40
C LEU A 90 -23.33 15.01 5.89
N LEU A 91 -22.58 15.94 5.29
CA LEU A 91 -22.30 15.97 3.84
C LEU A 91 -21.59 14.69 3.34
N ASP A 92 -20.74 14.08 4.17
CA ASP A 92 -19.96 12.87 3.81
C ASP A 92 -20.67 11.55 4.15
N ARG A 93 -21.92 11.60 4.61
CA ARG A 93 -22.70 10.40 4.97
C ARG A 93 -23.79 10.19 3.92
N GLU A 94 -23.49 9.41 2.89
CA GLU A 94 -24.50 9.00 1.89
C GLU A 94 -25.65 8.24 2.58
N GLY A 95 -26.81 8.88 2.69
CA GLY A 95 -28.05 8.25 3.11
C GLY A 95 -28.90 7.93 1.89
N GLN A 96 -28.99 6.64 1.51
CA GLN A 96 -29.98 6.19 0.52
C GLN A 96 -31.39 6.41 1.07
N LYS A 97 -32.17 7.27 0.42
CA LYS A 97 -33.59 7.51 0.74
C LYS A 97 -34.47 6.92 -0.36
N ASP A 98 -34.64 5.60 -0.35
CA ASP A 98 -35.67 4.91 -1.14
C ASP A 98 -36.51 4.00 -0.22
N ALA A 99 -37.83 4.18 -0.23
CA ALA A 99 -38.74 3.41 0.63
C ALA A 99 -38.74 1.90 0.33
N LYS A 100 -38.42 1.50 -0.91
CA LYS A 100 -38.18 0.08 -1.28
C LYS A 100 -36.84 -0.44 -0.74
N ALA A 101 -35.85 0.43 -0.57
CA ALA A 101 -34.55 0.10 0.04
C ALA A 101 -34.68 -0.20 1.54
N LEU A 102 -35.67 0.37 2.26
CA LEU A 102 -35.89 0.07 3.68
C LEU A 102 -36.28 -1.40 3.93
N SER A 103 -37.12 -1.98 3.08
CA SER A 103 -37.56 -3.38 3.24
C SER A 103 -36.47 -4.40 2.84
N SER A 104 -35.67 -4.07 1.83
CA SER A 104 -34.48 -4.83 1.44
C SER A 104 -33.36 -4.67 2.48
N ALA A 105 -33.18 -3.46 3.05
CA ALA A 105 -32.26 -3.17 4.14
C ALA A 105 -32.59 -3.90 5.45
N VAL A 106 -33.84 -4.31 5.71
CA VAL A 106 -34.16 -5.18 6.86
C VAL A 106 -33.68 -6.61 6.62
N LYS A 107 -33.81 -7.14 5.39
CA LYS A 107 -33.24 -8.44 5.01
C LYS A 107 -31.71 -8.39 4.94
N GLU A 108 -31.16 -7.28 4.48
CA GLU A 108 -29.73 -6.99 4.45
C GLU A 108 -29.17 -6.82 5.86
N ARG A 109 -29.83 -6.09 6.77
CA ARG A 109 -29.48 -6.00 8.21
C ARG A 109 -29.43 -7.35 8.91
N ARG A 110 -30.28 -8.32 8.51
CA ARG A 110 -30.23 -9.69 9.03
C ARG A 110 -29.04 -10.48 8.50
N LYS A 111 -28.65 -10.29 7.24
CA LYS A 111 -27.41 -10.84 6.66
C LYS A 111 -26.15 -10.13 7.21
N ASP A 112 -26.25 -8.83 7.48
CA ASP A 112 -25.17 -7.98 8.01
C ASP A 112 -24.85 -8.26 9.47
N LYS A 113 -25.74 -8.85 10.27
CA LYS A 113 -25.38 -9.23 11.66
C LYS A 113 -24.19 -10.18 11.72
N ALA A 114 -24.06 -11.07 10.73
CA ALA A 114 -22.90 -11.94 10.59
C ALA A 114 -21.73 -11.22 9.90
N ALA A 115 -22.00 -10.32 8.94
CA ALA A 115 -20.97 -9.56 8.23
C ALA A 115 -20.36 -8.39 9.02
N ARG A 116 -21.03 -7.90 10.06
CA ARG A 116 -20.63 -6.74 10.87
C ARG A 116 -19.31 -6.94 11.58
N TYR A 117 -19.02 -8.18 11.97
CA TYR A 117 -17.78 -8.56 12.66
C TYR A 117 -16.84 -9.33 11.75
N ASN A 118 -17.08 -9.32 10.44
CA ASN A 118 -16.13 -9.92 9.51
C ASN A 118 -14.85 -9.08 9.46
N VAL A 119 -13.74 -9.79 9.57
CA VAL A 119 -12.44 -9.20 9.28
C VAL A 119 -12.34 -8.87 7.78
N PRO A 120 -11.56 -7.85 7.39
CA PRO A 120 -11.40 -7.44 5.99
C PRO A 120 -11.00 -8.57 5.03
N LEU A 121 -10.20 -9.53 5.50
CA LEU A 121 -9.80 -10.73 4.77
C LEU A 121 -10.34 -11.98 5.49
N PRO A 122 -11.58 -12.41 5.22
CA PRO A 122 -12.17 -13.56 5.90
C PRO A 122 -11.57 -14.89 5.43
N GLN A 123 -11.23 -14.99 4.14
CA GLN A 123 -10.63 -16.16 3.53
C GLN A 123 -9.31 -15.78 2.85
N VAL A 124 -8.28 -16.59 3.08
CA VAL A 124 -6.95 -16.42 2.49
C VAL A 124 -6.52 -17.71 1.84
N ARG A 125 -5.65 -17.62 0.82
CA ARG A 125 -5.01 -18.77 0.19
C ARG A 125 -4.43 -19.71 1.25
N GLY A 126 -4.74 -21.00 1.16
CA GLY A 126 -4.11 -22.03 1.97
C GLY A 126 -2.61 -22.10 1.71
N ILE A 127 -1.80 -22.23 2.76
CA ILE A 127 -0.35 -22.40 2.68
C ILE A 127 -0.04 -23.83 3.10
N ALA A 128 0.64 -24.56 2.23
CA ALA A 128 1.11 -25.90 2.54
C ALA A 128 2.34 -25.86 3.48
N ASP A 129 2.48 -26.87 4.33
CA ASP A 129 3.55 -26.90 5.35
C ASP A 129 4.95 -26.98 4.74
N ASP A 130 5.11 -27.52 3.54
CA ASP A 130 6.36 -27.56 2.80
C ASP A 130 6.80 -26.16 2.31
N GLU A 131 5.85 -25.29 1.97
CA GLU A 131 6.09 -23.88 1.62
C GLU A 131 6.56 -23.08 2.85
N ALA A 132 5.99 -23.36 4.03
CA ALA A 132 6.30 -22.65 5.27
C ALA A 132 7.53 -23.21 6.03
N PHE A 133 7.83 -24.50 5.87
CA PHE A 133 8.90 -25.16 6.60
C PHE A 133 9.92 -25.83 5.69
N LYS A 134 11.12 -25.25 5.63
CA LYS A 134 12.28 -25.87 4.97
C LYS A 134 12.91 -26.95 5.85
N VAL A 135 13.14 -28.13 5.28
CA VAL A 135 13.86 -29.22 5.97
C VAL A 135 15.33 -28.87 6.14
N VAL A 136 15.86 -28.98 7.37
CA VAL A 136 17.29 -28.80 7.66
C VAL A 136 17.90 -30.15 8.03
N LYS A 137 18.85 -30.61 7.19
CA LYS A 137 19.58 -31.86 7.41
C LYS A 137 20.80 -31.63 8.32
N THR A 138 21.00 -32.51 9.29
CA THR A 138 22.05 -32.42 10.32
C THR A 138 22.97 -33.66 10.33
N GLY A 139 24.17 -33.52 10.91
CA GLY A 139 25.21 -34.55 10.97
C GLY A 139 26.19 -34.50 9.80
N LYS A 140 27.37 -35.13 9.95
CA LYS A 140 28.45 -35.11 8.95
C LYS A 140 27.98 -35.58 7.56
N ARG A 141 27.17 -36.63 7.52
CA ARG A 141 26.57 -37.20 6.28
C ARG A 141 25.21 -36.61 5.91
N LYS A 142 24.67 -35.65 6.68
CA LYS A 142 23.36 -35.00 6.44
C LYS A 142 22.16 -35.95 6.29
N GLN A 143 22.14 -37.08 7.00
CA GLN A 143 21.03 -38.04 6.93
C GLN A 143 19.83 -37.65 7.80
N ASN A 144 20.04 -36.83 8.85
CA ASN A 144 18.99 -36.52 9.83
C ASN A 144 18.23 -35.24 9.47
N GLY A 145 17.00 -35.37 8.97
CA GLY A 145 16.13 -34.26 8.55
C GLY A 145 15.03 -33.87 9.53
N TRP A 146 15.21 -34.03 10.85
CA TRP A 146 14.15 -33.78 11.84
C TRP A 146 13.86 -32.29 12.11
N LYS A 147 14.81 -31.41 11.79
CA LYS A 147 14.67 -29.95 11.97
C LYS A 147 13.90 -29.30 10.83
N ARG A 148 13.17 -28.23 11.17
CA ARG A 148 12.33 -27.44 10.26
C ARG A 148 12.68 -25.96 10.45
N MET A 149 13.05 -25.28 9.38
CA MET A 149 13.28 -23.83 9.38
C MET A 149 12.05 -23.12 8.82
N VAL A 150 11.55 -22.14 9.56
CA VAL A 150 10.45 -21.29 9.11
C VAL A 150 10.96 -20.34 8.04
N THR A 151 10.33 -20.35 6.86
CA THR A 151 10.66 -19.49 5.70
C THR A 151 9.82 -18.22 5.65
N LYS A 152 8.71 -18.19 6.39
CA LYS A 152 7.79 -17.05 6.47
C LYS A 152 8.25 -16.05 7.54
N ALA A 153 7.75 -14.82 7.44
CA ALA A 153 7.93 -13.81 8.47
C ALA A 153 7.38 -14.30 9.82
N THR A 154 8.04 -13.92 10.91
CA THR A 154 7.67 -14.33 12.27
C THR A 154 7.71 -13.14 13.22
N PHE A 155 6.81 -13.14 14.19
CA PHE A 155 6.91 -12.35 15.40
C PHE A 155 7.43 -13.23 16.51
N VAL A 156 8.33 -12.65 17.30
CA VAL A 156 8.92 -13.30 18.45
C VAL A 156 8.93 -12.27 19.57
N GLY A 157 8.29 -12.57 20.70
CA GLY A 157 8.18 -11.65 21.82
C GLY A 157 9.55 -11.26 22.40
N ASP A 158 9.59 -10.13 23.12
CA ASP A 158 10.86 -9.54 23.58
C ASP A 158 11.64 -10.43 24.55
N ASN A 159 10.95 -11.28 25.32
CA ASN A 159 11.59 -12.22 26.25
C ASN A 159 12.01 -13.55 25.60
N PHE A 160 12.22 -13.58 24.29
CA PHE A 160 12.56 -14.82 23.59
C PHE A 160 14.05 -15.19 23.70
N THR A 161 14.30 -16.30 24.37
CA THR A 161 15.60 -16.99 24.35
C THR A 161 15.53 -18.21 23.45
N ARG A 162 16.55 -18.40 22.60
CA ARG A 162 16.62 -19.61 21.76
C ARG A 162 16.84 -20.85 22.62
N LYS A 163 16.15 -21.93 22.28
CA LYS A 163 16.39 -23.24 22.90
C LYS A 163 17.75 -23.78 22.45
N PRO A 164 18.42 -24.63 23.27
CA PRO A 164 19.64 -25.30 22.87
C PRO A 164 19.49 -26.01 21.51
N PRO A 165 20.52 -26.02 20.63
CA PRO A 165 20.40 -26.57 19.28
C PRO A 165 19.96 -28.03 19.21
N LYS A 166 20.20 -28.82 20.26
CA LYS A 166 19.77 -30.23 20.33
C LYS A 166 18.26 -30.39 20.56
N LEU A 167 17.61 -29.42 21.20
CA LEU A 167 16.18 -29.42 21.55
C LEU A 167 15.33 -28.57 20.59
N GLU A 168 15.95 -27.70 19.80
CA GLU A 168 15.27 -26.84 18.84
C GLU A 168 14.93 -27.61 17.54
N ARG A 169 13.64 -27.94 17.37
CA ARG A 169 13.10 -28.53 16.13
C ARG A 169 12.72 -27.46 15.10
N PHE A 170 11.98 -26.44 15.51
CA PHE A 170 11.53 -25.34 14.66
C PHE A 170 12.45 -24.13 14.81
N ILE A 171 13.16 -23.81 13.75
CA ILE A 171 14.12 -22.70 13.71
C ILE A 171 13.43 -21.48 13.10
N ARG A 172 13.35 -20.39 13.88
CA ARG A 172 12.86 -19.08 13.42
C ARG A 172 14.05 -18.15 13.21
N PRO A 173 14.55 -17.95 11.97
CA PRO A 173 15.78 -17.20 11.72
C PRO A 173 15.61 -15.72 12.06
N MET A 174 16.67 -15.07 12.56
CA MET A 174 16.59 -13.66 13.01
C MET A 174 16.24 -12.69 11.89
N GLY A 175 16.70 -12.92 10.66
CA GLY A 175 16.40 -12.07 9.51
C GLY A 175 14.92 -12.05 9.09
N LEU A 176 14.10 -12.99 9.59
CA LEU A 176 12.66 -13.03 9.34
C LEU A 176 11.84 -12.64 10.58
N ARG A 177 12.48 -12.09 11.62
CA ARG A 177 11.78 -11.66 12.84
C ARG A 177 11.41 -10.18 12.75
N PHE A 178 10.11 -9.91 12.78
CA PHE A 178 9.56 -8.56 12.79
C PHE A 178 9.12 -8.20 14.19
N LYS A 179 9.38 -6.95 14.60
CA LYS A 179 8.92 -6.37 15.87
C LYS A 179 7.85 -5.29 15.71
N LYS A 180 7.78 -4.69 14.52
CA LYS A 180 6.85 -3.60 14.19
C LYS A 180 6.07 -3.94 12.93
N ALA A 181 4.88 -3.37 12.80
CA ALA A 181 4.02 -3.47 11.63
C ALA A 181 3.55 -2.09 11.18
N HIS A 182 3.35 -1.90 9.89
CA HIS A 182 2.72 -0.71 9.32
C HIS A 182 1.21 -0.91 9.31
N ILE A 183 0.53 -0.26 10.24
CA ILE A 183 -0.90 -0.41 10.45
C ILE A 183 -1.63 0.82 9.92
N THR A 184 -2.60 0.57 9.04
CA THR A 184 -3.48 1.61 8.49
C THR A 184 -4.74 1.71 9.34
N HIS A 185 -5.12 2.93 9.72
CA HIS A 185 -6.41 3.20 10.33
C HIS A 185 -7.44 3.51 9.22
N PRO A 186 -8.52 2.71 9.06
CA PRO A 186 -9.50 2.90 8.00
C PRO A 186 -10.13 4.31 7.98
N ASP A 187 -10.58 4.81 9.14
CA ASP A 187 -11.30 6.09 9.18
C ASP A 187 -10.39 7.31 8.97
N LEU A 188 -9.23 7.35 9.65
CA LEU A 188 -8.27 8.45 9.53
C LEU A 188 -7.49 8.42 8.21
N LYS A 189 -7.51 7.30 7.48
CA LYS A 189 -6.74 7.06 6.24
C LYS A 189 -5.23 7.35 6.41
N ALA A 190 -4.72 7.11 7.61
CA ALA A 190 -3.33 7.32 7.99
C ALA A 190 -2.66 5.99 8.38
N THR A 191 -1.34 5.93 8.21
CA THR A 191 -0.52 4.74 8.48
C THR A 191 0.47 5.01 9.59
N PHE A 192 0.57 4.07 10.54
CA PHE A 192 1.43 4.17 11.71
C PHE A 192 2.33 2.95 11.82
N GLN A 193 3.59 3.14 12.21
CA GLN A 193 4.52 2.03 12.45
C GLN A 193 4.45 1.60 13.91
N LEU A 194 3.53 0.68 14.20
CA LEU A 194 3.21 0.27 15.57
C LEU A 194 3.98 -1.00 15.96
N PRO A 195 4.44 -1.12 17.23
CA PRO A 195 5.05 -2.35 17.71
C PRO A 195 4.00 -3.47 17.83
N ILE A 196 4.40 -4.67 17.43
CA ILE A 196 3.61 -5.89 17.56
C ILE A 196 3.75 -6.38 19.01
N ILE A 197 2.62 -6.64 19.67
CA ILE A 197 2.57 -7.20 21.02
C ILE A 197 2.53 -8.73 20.93
N GLY A 198 1.70 -9.26 20.02
CA GLY A 198 1.47 -10.69 19.91
C GLY A 198 0.78 -11.11 18.63
N VAL A 199 0.80 -12.42 18.36
CA VAL A 199 0.02 -13.02 17.27
C VAL A 199 -1.17 -13.71 17.90
N LYS A 200 -2.38 -13.26 17.55
CA LYS A 200 -3.61 -13.79 18.14
C LYS A 200 -4.15 -14.99 17.38
N LYS A 201 -4.16 -14.91 16.04
CA LYS A 201 -4.71 -15.97 15.19
C LYS A 201 -4.06 -15.95 13.82
N ASN A 202 -3.48 -17.08 13.42
CA ASN A 202 -3.11 -17.34 12.04
C ASN A 202 -4.21 -18.19 11.38
N PRO A 203 -4.72 -17.82 10.18
CA PRO A 203 -5.80 -18.54 9.51
C PRO A 203 -5.41 -19.94 9.01
N GLN A 204 -4.11 -20.24 8.87
CA GLN A 204 -3.65 -21.52 8.33
C GLN A 204 -3.69 -22.64 9.37
N SER A 205 -3.11 -22.40 10.55
CA SER A 205 -3.08 -23.37 11.63
C SER A 205 -2.83 -22.74 13.01
N PRO A 206 -3.30 -23.39 14.10
CA PRO A 206 -2.92 -23.01 15.46
C PRO A 206 -1.41 -23.09 15.72
N THR A 207 -0.72 -24.06 15.09
CA THR A 207 0.74 -24.19 15.18
C THR A 207 1.46 -22.95 14.66
N TYR A 208 0.97 -22.34 13.58
CA TYR A 208 1.54 -21.11 13.04
C TYR A 208 1.32 -19.94 14.00
N THR A 209 0.18 -19.91 14.68
CA THR A 209 -0.10 -18.92 15.73
C THR A 209 0.91 -19.06 16.87
N GLN A 210 1.16 -20.28 17.37
CA GLN A 210 2.12 -20.52 18.45
C GLN A 210 3.57 -20.20 18.06
N LEU A 211 3.95 -20.50 16.81
CA LEU A 211 5.26 -20.13 16.27
C LEU A 211 5.38 -18.63 15.96
N GLY A 212 4.27 -17.88 16.00
CA GLY A 212 4.22 -16.46 15.68
C GLY A 212 4.40 -16.17 14.19
N VAL A 213 3.99 -17.06 13.30
CA VAL A 213 4.12 -16.88 11.85
C VAL A 213 3.16 -15.79 11.37
N LEU A 214 3.71 -14.82 10.63
CA LEU A 214 3.01 -13.67 10.06
C LEU A 214 2.78 -13.90 8.57
N THR A 215 1.63 -14.48 8.23
CA THR A 215 1.15 -14.63 6.84
C THR A 215 0.01 -13.66 6.56
N LYS A 216 -0.36 -13.50 5.29
CA LYS A 216 -1.58 -12.77 4.93
C LYS A 216 -2.80 -13.27 5.72
N GLY A 217 -3.59 -12.33 6.23
CA GLY A 217 -4.76 -12.58 7.06
C GLY A 217 -4.49 -12.91 8.53
N THR A 218 -3.22 -12.98 8.96
CA THR A 218 -2.89 -13.16 10.38
C THR A 218 -3.43 -11.98 11.19
N ILE A 219 -4.10 -12.30 12.30
CA ILE A 219 -4.55 -11.32 13.28
C ILE A 219 -3.46 -11.17 14.33
N ILE A 220 -2.94 -9.94 14.42
CA ILE A 220 -1.92 -9.53 15.36
C ILE A 220 -2.49 -8.52 16.34
N GLU A 221 -1.92 -8.48 17.53
CA GLU A 221 -2.15 -7.43 18.50
C GLU A 221 -1.04 -6.41 18.38
N VAL A 222 -1.40 -5.14 18.22
CA VAL A 222 -0.48 -4.02 18.03
C VAL A 222 -0.69 -2.98 19.11
N ASN A 223 0.40 -2.36 19.52
CA ASN A 223 0.35 -1.29 20.49
C ASN A 223 -0.18 -0.01 19.82
N VAL A 224 -1.24 0.57 20.36
CA VAL A 224 -1.93 1.75 19.82
C VAL A 224 -1.85 2.96 20.74
N SER A 225 -0.95 2.96 21.73
CA SER A 225 -0.77 4.10 22.65
C SER A 225 -0.51 5.41 21.91
N ASP A 226 0.22 5.37 20.79
CA ASP A 226 0.52 6.55 19.96
C ASP A 226 -0.72 7.15 19.26
N LEU A 227 -1.83 6.39 19.17
CA LEU A 227 -3.09 6.85 18.56
C LEU A 227 -3.99 7.58 19.56
N GLY A 228 -3.68 7.53 20.86
CA GLY A 228 -4.48 8.21 21.89
C GLY A 228 -5.93 7.71 21.98
N MET A 229 -6.19 6.44 21.65
CA MET A 229 -7.54 5.89 21.71
C MET A 229 -8.00 5.75 23.16
N VAL A 230 -9.20 6.23 23.48
CA VAL A 230 -9.78 6.16 24.83
C VAL A 230 -11.15 5.51 24.76
N THR A 231 -11.45 4.67 25.75
CA THR A 231 -12.80 4.09 25.92
C THR A 231 -13.77 5.13 26.48
N SER A 232 -15.08 4.92 26.37
CA SER A 232 -16.09 5.83 26.96
C SER A 232 -15.91 6.04 28.47
N GLY A 233 -15.29 5.08 29.17
CA GLY A 233 -14.95 5.17 30.59
C GLY A 233 -13.61 5.86 30.89
N GLY A 234 -13.00 6.57 29.92
CA GLY A 234 -11.77 7.34 30.13
C GLY A 234 -10.48 6.50 30.19
N LYS A 235 -10.56 5.18 30.06
CA LYS A 235 -9.36 4.31 30.04
C LYS A 235 -8.69 4.34 28.67
N VAL A 236 -7.38 4.58 28.67
CA VAL A 236 -6.55 4.57 27.47
C VAL A 236 -6.43 3.14 26.93
N VAL A 237 -6.68 2.98 25.63
CA VAL A 237 -6.48 1.73 24.90
C VAL A 237 -5.04 1.71 24.40
N TRP A 238 -4.28 0.71 24.84
CA TRP A 238 -2.88 0.54 24.45
C TRP A 238 -2.68 -0.66 23.51
N GLY A 239 -3.67 -1.56 23.37
CA GLY A 239 -3.61 -2.73 22.50
C GLY A 239 -4.85 -2.85 21.62
N LYS A 240 -4.67 -3.13 20.33
CA LYS A 240 -5.79 -3.39 19.41
C LYS A 240 -5.42 -4.47 18.40
N TYR A 241 -6.43 -5.18 17.91
CA TYR A 241 -6.21 -6.15 16.85
C TYR A 241 -6.07 -5.47 15.50
N ALA A 242 -5.16 -6.00 14.69
CA ALA A 242 -4.98 -5.65 13.30
C ALA A 242 -4.84 -6.91 12.46
N GLN A 243 -5.26 -6.84 11.20
CA GLN A 243 -5.12 -7.93 10.26
C GLN A 243 -4.03 -7.62 9.23
N VAL A 244 -3.08 -8.53 9.07
CA VAL A 244 -2.02 -8.44 8.05
C VAL A 244 -2.63 -8.59 6.66
N THR A 245 -2.33 -7.66 5.74
CA THR A 245 -2.95 -7.61 4.41
C THR A 245 -2.05 -8.05 3.27
N ASN A 246 -0.72 -7.99 3.44
CA ASN A 246 0.27 -8.40 2.44
C ASN A 246 0.89 -9.77 2.77
N ASN A 247 1.86 -10.20 1.95
CA ASN A 247 2.70 -11.37 2.20
C ASN A 247 4.11 -10.87 2.61
N PRO A 248 4.40 -10.76 3.92
CA PRO A 248 5.62 -10.08 4.37
C PRO A 248 6.93 -10.72 3.90
N GLU A 249 6.91 -12.01 3.56
CA GLU A 249 8.05 -12.74 3.02
C GLU A 249 8.55 -12.24 1.66
N ASN A 250 7.68 -11.59 0.87
CA ASN A 250 8.04 -11.08 -0.45
C ASN A 250 8.47 -9.61 -0.42
N ASP A 251 7.91 -8.83 0.51
CA ASP A 251 8.04 -7.38 0.53
C ASP A 251 9.06 -6.88 1.58
N GLY A 252 9.34 -7.66 2.62
CA GLY A 252 10.15 -7.23 3.75
C GLY A 252 9.44 -6.24 4.69
N CYS A 253 8.14 -6.04 4.53
CA CYS A 253 7.30 -5.21 5.38
C CYS A 253 6.07 -5.98 5.86
N VAL A 254 5.65 -5.76 7.11
CA VAL A 254 4.38 -6.29 7.64
C VAL A 254 3.35 -5.18 7.58
N ASN A 255 2.47 -5.22 6.57
CA ASN A 255 1.41 -4.24 6.40
C ASN A 255 0.09 -4.82 6.91
N GLY A 256 -0.69 -4.00 7.60
CA GLY A 256 -1.97 -4.43 8.15
C GLY A 256 -2.98 -3.30 8.25
N VAL A 257 -4.21 -3.70 8.53
CA VAL A 257 -5.34 -2.80 8.75
C VAL A 257 -5.87 -3.03 10.16
N LEU A 258 -6.10 -1.95 10.88
CA LEU A 258 -6.63 -1.99 12.23
C LEU A 258 -8.08 -2.49 12.22
N LEU A 259 -8.41 -3.42 13.12
CA LEU A 259 -9.76 -3.93 13.29
C LEU A 259 -10.51 -3.01 14.25
N LEU A 260 -11.37 -2.17 13.71
CA LEU A 260 -12.26 -1.31 14.47
C LEU A 260 -13.54 -2.08 14.77
N SER A 261 -14.02 -2.00 16.02
CA SER A 261 -15.38 -2.40 16.36
C SER A 261 -16.31 -1.31 15.84
N SER A 262 -17.00 -1.57 14.74
CA SER A 262 -18.16 -0.78 14.30
C SER A 262 -19.41 -1.16 15.08
#